data_AF-A0A945HZX0-F1
#
_entry.id   AF-A0A945HZX0-F1
#
_cell.length_a   1.000
_cell.length_b   1.000
_cell.length_c   1.000
_cell.angle_alpha   90.00
_cell.angle_beta   90.00
_cell.angle_gamma   90.00
#
_symmetry.space_group_name_H-M   'P 1'
#
loop_
_entity.id
_entity.type
_entity.pdbx_description
1 polymer ?
#
loop_
_entity_poly.entity_id
_entity_poly.type
_entity_poly.pdbx_seq_one_letter_code
_entity_poly.pdbx_strand_id
1 'polypeptide(L)'
;MNWVIKDNNIGGGIILMEGYNSDVPLRAWAVVIPKYNNKIKILVSDDEDGIETPQDMAKKTGAVVVINGGYFSRGQYPISHVGLLKSKNKLIEPASGSVIRDNIRYNINRGALGIMSNNTVDIGWASTINDSIFYWNSPINNRPGSPGLVNYNNAHYWSVVEAMHAGPVLINKGLQMVTTEEEIFFNTPVDGVQPRTAVGYKKNGDVIFMVVDGRQVDSRGVYLKELAMLMAQFNCEEALNLDGGGSSALIINGKLVNKPIGLNAQREVMSCVAVISE
;
A
#
# COMPACT_ATOMS: atom_id res chain seq x y z
N MET A 1 -9.34 9.07 -16.69
CA MET A 1 -8.23 8.26 -17.25
C MET A 1 -8.79 7.40 -18.34
N ASN A 2 -8.12 7.32 -19.48
CA ASN A 2 -8.46 6.37 -20.53
C ASN A 2 -7.65 5.10 -20.30
N TRP A 3 -8.30 4.04 -19.85
CA TRP A 3 -7.66 2.76 -19.53
C TRP A 3 -7.65 1.83 -20.74
N VAL A 4 -6.50 1.24 -21.02
CA VAL A 4 -6.31 0.22 -22.07
C VAL A 4 -5.66 -1.02 -21.48
N ILE A 5 -6.07 -2.20 -21.96
CA ILE A 5 -5.40 -3.46 -21.59
C ILE A 5 -4.05 -3.49 -22.31
N LYS A 6 -2.97 -3.67 -21.55
CA LYS A 6 -1.60 -3.79 -22.07
C LYS A 6 -1.13 -5.22 -22.16
N ASP A 7 -1.51 -6.03 -21.19
CA ASP A 7 -1.19 -7.44 -21.15
C ASP A 7 -2.27 -8.20 -20.37
N ASN A 8 -2.68 -9.33 -20.89
CA ASN A 8 -3.63 -10.27 -20.28
C ASN A 8 -3.10 -11.72 -20.30
N ASN A 9 -1.82 -11.90 -20.60
CA ASN A 9 -1.13 -13.19 -20.68
C ASN A 9 -0.08 -13.36 -19.57
N ILE A 10 -0.26 -12.67 -18.42
CA ILE A 10 0.68 -12.68 -17.29
C ILE A 10 0.66 -14.03 -16.55
N GLY A 11 -0.49 -14.71 -16.53
CA GLY A 11 -0.78 -15.88 -15.68
C GLY A 11 -1.91 -15.59 -14.69
N GLY A 12 -2.58 -16.63 -14.17
CA GLY A 12 -3.59 -16.48 -13.12
C GLY A 12 -4.84 -15.65 -13.49
N GLY A 13 -5.06 -15.36 -14.78
CA GLY A 13 -6.10 -14.43 -15.23
C GLY A 13 -5.82 -12.96 -14.91
N ILE A 14 -4.57 -12.62 -14.56
CA ILE A 14 -4.13 -11.27 -14.23
C ILE A 14 -4.16 -10.38 -15.49
N ILE A 15 -4.69 -9.17 -15.33
CA ILE A 15 -4.77 -8.17 -16.40
C ILE A 15 -3.98 -6.92 -16.00
N LEU A 16 -3.02 -6.53 -16.82
CA LEU A 16 -2.32 -5.25 -16.74
C LEU A 16 -3.02 -4.23 -17.62
N MET A 17 -3.35 -3.09 -17.03
CA MET A 17 -3.95 -1.94 -17.69
C MET A 17 -3.05 -0.72 -17.55
N GLU A 18 -2.99 0.09 -18.61
CA GLU A 18 -2.34 1.40 -18.62
C GLU A 18 -3.42 2.47 -18.79
N GLY A 19 -3.31 3.52 -17.98
CA GLY A 19 -4.17 4.68 -18.02
C GLY A 19 -3.35 5.91 -18.40
N TYR A 20 -3.90 6.73 -19.30
CA TYR A 20 -3.34 8.04 -19.64
C TYR A 20 -4.40 9.14 -19.60
N ASN A 21 -3.99 10.35 -19.23
CA ASN A 21 -4.73 11.59 -19.38
C ASN A 21 -3.77 12.70 -19.82
N SER A 22 -4.03 13.29 -20.99
CA SER A 22 -3.21 14.38 -21.56
C SER A 22 -3.61 15.75 -21.01
N ASP A 23 -4.90 15.95 -20.72
CA ASP A 23 -5.43 17.24 -20.25
C ASP A 23 -4.89 17.57 -18.86
N VAL A 24 -4.69 16.51 -18.07
CA VAL A 24 -3.95 16.55 -16.81
C VAL A 24 -2.87 15.49 -16.93
N PRO A 25 -1.61 15.85 -17.26
CA PRO A 25 -0.53 14.90 -17.54
C PRO A 25 -0.40 13.86 -16.42
N LEU A 26 -0.97 12.69 -16.67
CA LEU A 26 -1.04 11.57 -15.74
C LEU A 26 -0.87 10.28 -16.51
N ARG A 27 0.00 9.43 -15.96
CA ARG A 27 0.20 8.05 -16.39
C ARG A 27 0.07 7.13 -15.19
N ALA A 28 -0.73 6.10 -15.32
CA ALA A 28 -0.98 5.15 -14.26
C ALA A 28 -1.06 3.73 -14.80
N TRP A 29 -0.76 2.77 -13.95
CA TRP A 29 -0.83 1.35 -14.21
C TRP A 29 -1.74 0.72 -13.17
N ALA A 30 -2.64 -0.15 -13.61
CA ALA A 30 -3.50 -0.92 -12.74
C ALA A 30 -3.35 -2.40 -13.09
N VAL A 31 -3.27 -3.24 -12.07
CA VAL A 31 -3.25 -4.69 -12.23
C VAL A 31 -4.51 -5.23 -11.57
N VAL A 32 -5.36 -5.88 -12.37
CA VAL A 32 -6.54 -6.60 -11.88
C VAL A 32 -6.14 -8.04 -11.63
N ILE A 33 -6.24 -8.48 -10.38
CA ILE A 33 -5.77 -9.78 -9.91
C ILE A 33 -6.99 -10.57 -9.43
N PRO A 34 -7.44 -11.58 -10.19
CA PRO A 34 -8.55 -12.43 -9.76
C PRO A 34 -8.26 -13.11 -8.42
N LYS A 35 -9.27 -13.22 -7.55
CA LYS A 35 -9.13 -13.90 -6.25
C LYS A 35 -8.63 -15.35 -6.38
N TYR A 36 -9.11 -16.05 -7.41
CA TYR A 36 -8.79 -17.45 -7.66
C TYR A 36 -7.51 -17.57 -8.47
N ASN A 37 -6.72 -18.62 -8.21
CA ASN A 37 -5.43 -18.91 -8.84
C ASN A 37 -4.28 -17.95 -8.47
N ASN A 38 -4.51 -16.99 -7.57
CA ASN A 38 -3.50 -15.99 -7.20
C ASN A 38 -3.38 -15.89 -5.68
N LYS A 39 -2.15 -15.94 -5.18
CA LYS A 39 -1.83 -15.72 -3.77
C LYS A 39 -1.19 -14.36 -3.57
N ILE A 40 -1.74 -13.57 -2.65
CA ILE A 40 -1.16 -12.29 -2.25
C ILE A 40 -0.17 -12.54 -1.11
N LYS A 41 0.98 -11.88 -1.18
CA LYS A 41 2.06 -11.99 -0.19
C LYS A 41 2.67 -10.64 0.14
N ILE A 42 3.08 -10.46 1.39
CA ILE A 42 3.95 -9.39 1.83
C ILE A 42 5.38 -9.95 1.86
N LEU A 43 6.20 -9.44 0.96
CA LEU A 43 7.62 -9.74 0.90
C LEU A 43 8.37 -8.73 1.78
N VAL A 44 9.42 -9.19 2.44
CA VAL A 44 10.30 -8.38 3.28
C VAL A 44 11.73 -8.70 2.88
N SER A 45 12.57 -7.65 2.74
CA SER A 45 13.98 -7.83 2.43
C SER A 45 14.65 -8.74 3.45
N ASP A 46 15.47 -9.67 2.96
CA ASP A 46 16.36 -10.51 3.76
C ASP A 46 17.83 -10.11 3.61
N ASP A 47 18.11 -9.00 2.92
CA ASP A 47 19.46 -8.43 2.79
C ASP A 47 19.90 -7.79 4.13
N GLU A 48 21.22 -7.74 4.37
CA GLU A 48 21.79 -7.32 5.67
C GLU A 48 21.43 -5.89 6.08
N ASP A 49 21.24 -5.00 5.11
CA ASP A 49 20.84 -3.61 5.32
C ASP A 49 19.31 -3.42 5.45
N GLY A 50 18.54 -4.48 5.22
CA GLY A 50 17.09 -4.51 5.35
C GLY A 50 16.34 -3.91 4.16
N ILE A 51 16.98 -3.68 3.02
CA ILE A 51 16.34 -3.17 1.80
C ILE A 51 16.78 -3.98 0.57
N GLU A 52 15.89 -4.12 -0.40
CA GLU A 52 16.19 -4.83 -1.66
C GLU A 52 15.32 -4.24 -2.77
N THR A 53 15.74 -4.36 -4.03
CA THR A 53 14.90 -3.89 -5.14
C THR A 53 13.65 -4.78 -5.32
N PRO A 54 12.48 -4.23 -5.69
CA PRO A 54 11.28 -5.04 -5.97
C PRO A 54 11.50 -6.15 -7.01
N GLN A 55 12.40 -5.95 -7.97
CA GLN A 55 12.73 -6.94 -9.00
C GLN A 55 13.55 -8.10 -8.44
N ASP A 56 14.49 -7.84 -7.54
CA ASP A 56 15.28 -8.89 -6.91
C ASP A 56 14.41 -9.72 -5.96
N MET A 57 13.54 -9.07 -5.17
CA MET A 57 12.51 -9.76 -4.39
C MET A 57 11.57 -10.60 -5.28
N ALA A 58 11.15 -10.08 -6.44
CA ALA A 58 10.33 -10.82 -7.40
C ALA A 58 11.07 -12.08 -7.90
N LYS A 59 12.34 -11.94 -8.26
CA LYS A 59 13.19 -13.03 -8.77
C LYS A 59 13.43 -14.11 -7.71
N LYS A 60 13.74 -13.72 -6.46
CA LYS A 60 13.95 -14.64 -5.33
C LYS A 60 12.70 -15.46 -5.01
N THR A 61 11.52 -14.86 -5.13
CA THR A 61 10.25 -15.47 -4.70
C THR A 61 9.45 -16.12 -5.82
N GLY A 62 9.79 -15.85 -7.08
CA GLY A 62 9.00 -16.29 -8.24
C GLY A 62 7.68 -15.52 -8.39
N ALA A 63 7.56 -14.34 -7.77
CA ALA A 63 6.35 -13.52 -7.88
C ALA A 63 6.18 -12.97 -9.32
N VAL A 64 4.95 -13.07 -9.84
CA VAL A 64 4.60 -12.64 -11.20
C VAL A 64 4.22 -11.16 -11.26
N VAL A 65 3.74 -10.60 -10.15
CA VAL A 65 3.45 -9.17 -9.99
C VAL A 65 4.01 -8.71 -8.66
N VAL A 66 4.73 -7.60 -8.62
CA VAL A 66 5.23 -6.99 -7.38
C VAL A 66 5.03 -5.47 -7.43
N ILE A 67 4.49 -4.90 -6.36
CA ILE A 67 4.50 -3.46 -6.08
C ILE A 67 5.25 -3.21 -4.78
N ASN A 68 5.83 -2.02 -4.62
CA ASN A 68 6.43 -1.63 -3.35
C ASN A 68 5.40 -1.62 -2.19
N GLY A 69 5.90 -1.73 -0.96
CA GLY A 69 5.09 -1.90 0.24
C GLY A 69 4.97 -0.65 1.12
N GLY A 70 5.06 -0.88 2.42
CA GLY A 70 4.86 0.12 3.46
C GLY A 70 6.03 1.08 3.60
N TYR A 71 5.83 2.08 4.47
CA TYR A 71 6.84 3.09 4.77
C TYR A 71 7.98 2.49 5.60
N PHE A 72 9.20 3.00 5.42
CA PHE A 72 10.39 2.57 6.16
C PHE A 72 11.29 3.76 6.51
N SER A 73 12.11 3.62 7.55
CA SER A 73 13.05 4.65 7.98
C SER A 73 14.20 4.78 6.97
N ARG A 74 14.59 6.01 6.63
CA ARG A 74 15.73 6.29 5.75
C ARG A 74 16.81 7.02 6.55
N GLY A 75 18.05 6.56 6.42
CA GLY A 75 19.21 7.17 7.09
C GLY A 75 19.40 6.73 8.56
N GLN A 76 18.71 5.68 8.98
CA GLN A 76 18.96 4.98 10.26
C GLN A 76 19.40 3.56 9.93
N TYR A 77 20.37 3.04 10.69
CA TYR A 77 20.83 1.66 10.57
C TYR A 77 20.69 0.96 11.93
N PRO A 78 20.03 -0.20 12.01
CA PRO A 78 19.34 -0.90 10.90
C PRO A 78 18.09 -0.14 10.41
N ILE A 79 17.69 -0.39 9.16
CA ILE A 79 16.43 0.11 8.60
C ILE A 79 15.27 -0.58 9.32
N SER A 80 14.20 0.18 9.57
CA SER A 80 13.01 -0.28 10.27
C SER A 80 11.74 0.08 9.52
N HIS A 81 10.71 -0.75 9.68
CA HIS A 81 9.42 -0.47 9.08
C HIS A 81 8.69 0.60 9.92
N VAL A 82 7.93 1.48 9.27
CA VAL A 82 7.15 2.51 9.99
C VAL A 82 5.80 1.92 10.37
N GLY A 83 5.76 1.27 11.54
CA GLY A 83 4.58 0.63 12.10
C GLY A 83 4.51 -0.86 11.80
N LEU A 84 3.31 -1.44 11.88
CA LEU A 84 3.09 -2.89 11.81
C LEU A 84 3.71 -3.50 10.55
N LEU A 85 4.54 -4.52 10.74
CA LEU A 85 4.96 -5.44 9.69
C LEU A 85 4.94 -6.86 10.23
N LYS A 86 4.14 -7.72 9.59
CA LYS A 86 4.05 -9.15 9.87
C LYS A 86 4.16 -9.89 8.55
N SER A 87 5.06 -10.86 8.46
CA SER A 87 5.16 -11.74 7.30
C SER A 87 5.45 -13.17 7.74
N LYS A 88 4.92 -14.16 7.02
CA LYS A 88 5.06 -15.60 7.33
C LYS A 88 4.73 -15.93 8.79
N ASN A 89 3.64 -15.33 9.31
CA ASN A 89 3.18 -15.44 10.69
C ASN A 89 4.14 -14.89 11.77
N LYS A 90 5.24 -14.24 11.40
CA LYS A 90 6.18 -13.60 12.32
C LYS A 90 5.92 -12.10 12.37
N LEU A 91 5.68 -11.55 13.57
CA LEU A 91 5.67 -10.10 13.79
C LEU A 91 7.11 -9.61 13.70
N ILE A 92 7.39 -8.79 12.70
CA ILE A 92 8.71 -8.21 12.41
C ILE A 92 8.82 -6.85 13.09
N GLU A 93 7.79 -6.02 12.94
CA GLU A 93 7.72 -4.70 13.54
C GLU A 93 6.32 -4.49 14.18
N PRO A 94 6.23 -4.06 15.45
CA PRO A 94 4.95 -3.73 16.06
C PRO A 94 4.39 -2.41 15.49
N ALA A 95 3.08 -2.22 15.63
CA ALA A 95 2.46 -0.95 15.29
C ALA A 95 2.98 0.18 16.20
N SER A 96 3.23 1.35 15.60
CA SER A 96 3.46 2.57 16.36
C SER A 96 2.18 2.97 17.08
N GLY A 97 2.16 2.98 18.42
CA GLY A 97 0.96 3.35 19.20
C GLY A 97 0.66 4.86 19.21
N SER A 98 1.66 5.71 18.92
CA SER A 98 1.49 7.15 18.82
C SER A 98 2.50 7.79 17.87
N VAL A 99 2.22 9.03 17.46
CA VAL A 99 3.15 9.90 16.71
C VAL A 99 3.10 11.31 17.29
N ILE A 100 4.22 12.03 17.24
CA ILE A 100 4.27 13.45 17.59
C ILE A 100 4.16 14.26 16.31
N ARG A 101 3.25 15.24 16.29
CA ARG A 101 3.10 16.20 15.22
C ARG A 101 2.81 17.57 15.79
N ASP A 102 3.55 18.58 15.33
CA ASP A 102 3.39 19.97 15.77
C ASP A 102 3.43 20.09 17.32
N ASN A 103 4.38 19.37 17.94
CA ASN A 103 4.57 19.23 19.40
C ASN A 103 3.39 18.62 20.17
N ILE A 104 2.42 18.01 19.49
CA ILE A 104 1.28 17.32 20.09
C ILE A 104 1.41 15.81 19.84
N ARG A 105 1.14 15.00 20.87
CA ARG A 105 1.09 13.53 20.75
C ARG A 105 -0.30 13.09 20.30
N TYR A 106 -0.34 12.29 19.25
CA TYR A 106 -1.55 11.66 18.73
C TYR A 106 -1.45 10.15 18.91
N ASN A 107 -2.47 9.53 19.47
CA ASN A 107 -2.61 8.08 19.40
C ASN A 107 -3.09 7.68 18.02
N ILE A 108 -2.62 6.54 17.52
CA ILE A 108 -2.90 6.13 16.14
C ILE A 108 -3.26 4.65 16.04
N ASN A 109 -4.27 4.37 15.23
CA ASN A 109 -4.50 3.10 14.56
C ASN A 109 -4.36 3.42 13.06
N ARG A 110 -3.37 2.84 12.39
CA ARG A 110 -3.06 3.20 11.00
C ARG A 110 -3.70 2.22 10.04
N GLY A 111 -3.94 2.71 8.83
CA GLY A 111 -4.35 1.91 7.70
C GLY A 111 -3.37 0.76 7.48
N ALA A 112 -3.92 -0.44 7.39
CA ALA A 112 -3.17 -1.68 7.30
C ALA A 112 -3.74 -2.57 6.21
N LEU A 113 -2.86 -3.18 5.43
CA LEU A 113 -3.18 -4.33 4.59
C LEU A 113 -3.01 -5.59 5.43
N GLY A 114 -4.01 -6.48 5.43
CA GLY A 114 -3.95 -7.78 6.08
C GLY A 114 -4.24 -8.91 5.11
N ILE A 115 -3.58 -10.05 5.32
CA ILE A 115 -3.76 -11.27 4.54
C ILE A 115 -4.07 -12.41 5.51
N MET A 116 -5.23 -13.01 5.34
CA MET A 116 -5.71 -14.15 6.15
C MET A 116 -5.07 -15.47 5.66
N SER A 117 -5.13 -16.51 6.49
CA SER A 117 -4.59 -17.84 6.14
C SER A 117 -5.23 -18.46 4.90
N ASN A 118 -6.48 -18.10 4.60
CA ASN A 118 -7.22 -18.49 3.40
C ASN A 118 -6.97 -17.56 2.19
N ASN A 119 -5.93 -16.70 2.25
CA ASN A 119 -5.55 -15.73 1.21
C ASN A 119 -6.58 -14.60 0.97
N THR A 120 -7.57 -14.43 1.85
CA THR A 120 -8.46 -13.26 1.79
C THR A 120 -7.68 -12.03 2.23
N VAL A 121 -7.79 -10.96 1.45
CA VAL A 121 -7.24 -9.63 1.76
C VAL A 121 -8.28 -8.82 2.53
N ASP A 122 -7.80 -8.07 3.51
CA ASP A 122 -8.60 -7.15 4.32
C ASP A 122 -7.83 -5.84 4.52
N ILE A 123 -8.54 -4.72 4.62
CA ILE A 123 -7.98 -3.39 4.80
C ILE A 123 -8.80 -2.68 5.88
N GLY A 124 -8.11 -2.01 6.79
CA GLY A 124 -8.75 -1.21 7.84
C GLY A 124 -7.70 -0.61 8.76
N TRP A 125 -8.10 -0.27 9.98
CA TRP A 125 -7.19 0.39 10.92
C TRP A 125 -6.71 -0.60 11.96
N ALA A 126 -5.40 -0.73 12.10
CA ALA A 126 -4.80 -1.68 13.02
C ALA A 126 -3.81 -1.04 13.98
N SER A 127 -3.57 -1.75 15.08
CA SER A 127 -2.51 -1.47 16.05
C SER A 127 -2.12 -2.77 16.74
N THR A 128 -1.08 -2.74 17.56
CA THR A 128 -0.58 -3.92 18.28
C THR A 128 -0.53 -3.67 19.77
N ILE A 129 -0.87 -4.69 20.55
CA ILE A 129 -0.55 -4.77 21.97
C ILE A 129 0.19 -6.10 22.16
N ASN A 130 1.45 -6.01 22.59
CA ASN A 130 2.37 -7.16 22.60
C ASN A 130 2.41 -7.80 21.19
N ASP A 131 2.27 -9.12 21.10
CA ASP A 131 2.30 -9.86 19.82
C ASP A 131 0.92 -9.96 19.15
N SER A 132 -0.11 -9.34 19.73
CA SER A 132 -1.47 -9.37 19.19
C SER A 132 -1.76 -8.14 18.34
N ILE A 133 -2.37 -8.37 17.17
CA ILE A 133 -2.84 -7.32 16.28
C ILE A 133 -4.34 -7.10 16.53
N PHE A 134 -4.69 -5.84 16.78
CA PHE A 134 -6.05 -5.37 16.96
C PHE A 134 -6.48 -4.59 15.72
N TYR A 135 -7.73 -4.79 15.31
CA TYR A 135 -8.34 -4.14 14.15
C TYR A 135 -9.59 -3.36 14.56
N TRP A 136 -9.82 -2.24 13.87
CA TRP A 136 -10.98 -1.37 13.99
C TRP A 136 -11.62 -1.15 12.63
N ASN A 137 -12.95 -1.10 12.62
CA ASN A 137 -13.76 -0.74 11.45
C ASN A 137 -13.78 0.77 11.13
N SER A 138 -13.11 1.59 11.95
CA SER A 138 -13.04 3.03 11.79
C SER A 138 -11.76 3.57 12.43
N PRO A 139 -11.18 4.66 11.89
CA PRO A 139 -9.99 5.26 12.47
C PRO A 139 -10.34 5.98 13.78
N ILE A 140 -9.30 6.29 14.56
CA ILE A 140 -9.39 7.30 15.61
C ILE A 140 -9.71 8.65 14.96
N ASN A 141 -10.66 9.39 15.54
CA ASN A 141 -11.05 10.71 15.08
C ASN A 141 -10.02 11.78 15.47
N ASN A 142 -8.79 11.66 14.97
CA ASN A 142 -7.76 12.68 15.13
C ASN A 142 -8.01 13.85 14.18
N ARG A 143 -7.75 15.07 14.65
CA ARG A 143 -7.74 16.30 13.83
C ARG A 143 -6.49 17.12 14.13
N PRO A 144 -5.99 17.95 13.21
CA PRO A 144 -4.89 18.87 13.50
C PRO A 144 -5.19 19.72 14.74
N GLY A 145 -4.31 19.65 15.75
CA GLY A 145 -4.47 20.33 17.04
C GLY A 145 -5.39 19.64 18.06
N SER A 146 -6.07 18.56 17.68
CA SER A 146 -7.05 17.88 18.52
C SER A 146 -6.90 16.35 18.44
N PRO A 147 -6.07 15.75 19.32
CA PRO A 147 -5.89 14.29 19.40
C PRO A 147 -7.19 13.57 19.77
N GLY A 148 -7.50 12.50 19.04
CA GLY A 148 -8.59 11.59 19.36
C GLY A 148 -8.20 10.59 20.45
N LEU A 149 -9.22 9.96 21.04
CA LEU A 149 -9.05 8.88 22.02
C LEU A 149 -9.17 7.51 21.35
N VAL A 150 -8.32 6.57 21.75
CA VAL A 150 -8.44 5.17 21.30
C VAL A 150 -9.53 4.49 22.11
N ASN A 151 -10.46 3.84 21.43
CA ASN A 151 -11.48 3.01 22.07
C ASN A 151 -11.24 1.53 21.76
N TYR A 152 -10.65 0.81 22.70
CA TYR A 152 -10.39 -0.63 22.58
C TYR A 152 -11.64 -1.50 22.71
N ASN A 153 -12.76 -0.98 23.23
CA ASN A 153 -14.02 -1.75 23.30
C ASN A 153 -14.58 -2.07 21.91
N ASN A 154 -14.20 -1.30 20.89
CA ASN A 154 -14.58 -1.52 19.49
C ASN A 154 -13.50 -2.27 18.68
N ALA A 155 -12.40 -2.66 19.34
CA ALA A 155 -11.31 -3.40 18.72
C ALA A 155 -11.60 -4.89 18.76
N HIS A 156 -11.14 -5.62 17.75
CA HIS A 156 -11.14 -7.08 17.76
C HIS A 156 -9.79 -7.62 17.31
N TYR A 157 -9.50 -8.86 17.70
CA TYR A 157 -8.30 -9.54 17.24
C TYR A 157 -8.35 -9.73 15.73
N TRP A 158 -7.25 -9.38 15.06
CA TRP A 158 -7.09 -9.58 13.63
C TRP A 158 -6.20 -10.78 13.38
N SER A 159 -6.80 -11.92 13.04
CA SER A 159 -6.11 -13.21 12.85
C SER A 159 -5.43 -13.33 11.48
N VAL A 160 -4.75 -12.27 11.04
CA VAL A 160 -3.98 -12.22 9.80
C VAL A 160 -2.65 -12.94 9.95
N VAL A 161 -2.22 -13.63 8.89
CA VAL A 161 -0.90 -14.30 8.83
C VAL A 161 0.18 -13.37 8.31
N GLU A 162 -0.20 -12.34 7.55
CA GLU A 162 0.67 -11.28 7.05
C GLU A 162 -0.07 -9.95 7.19
N ALA A 163 0.64 -8.88 7.56
CA ALA A 163 0.06 -7.56 7.74
C ALA A 163 1.10 -6.46 7.53
N MET A 164 0.67 -5.31 7.03
CA MET A 164 1.58 -4.18 6.79
C MET A 164 0.84 -2.86 6.95
N HIS A 165 1.37 -1.99 7.81
CA HIS A 165 0.96 -0.60 7.89
C HIS A 165 1.45 0.18 6.68
N ALA A 166 0.57 1.03 6.17
CA ALA A 166 0.94 2.08 5.24
C ALA A 166 0.02 3.27 5.50
N GLY A 167 -0.79 3.65 4.53
CA GLY A 167 -1.85 4.63 4.68
C GLY A 167 -1.58 5.95 3.98
N PRO A 168 -2.59 6.84 3.95
CA PRO A 168 -3.91 6.64 4.58
C PRO A 168 -4.80 5.65 3.83
N VAL A 169 -5.86 5.18 4.50
CA VAL A 169 -6.99 4.53 3.81
C VAL A 169 -7.62 5.52 2.84
N LEU A 170 -7.99 5.04 1.66
CA LEU A 170 -8.50 5.82 0.52
C LEU A 170 -9.99 5.61 0.30
N ILE A 171 -10.43 4.36 0.43
CA ILE A 171 -11.81 3.92 0.24
C ILE A 171 -12.18 2.99 1.39
N ASN A 172 -13.36 3.22 1.98
CA ASN A 172 -13.96 2.33 2.97
C ASN A 172 -15.41 2.04 2.62
N LYS A 173 -15.81 0.77 2.58
CA LYS A 173 -17.16 0.31 2.22
C LYS A 173 -17.66 0.89 0.89
N GLY A 174 -16.76 0.95 -0.09
CA GLY A 174 -17.00 1.53 -1.42
C GLY A 174 -17.11 3.06 -1.46
N LEU A 175 -16.94 3.76 -0.34
CA LEU A 175 -16.99 5.21 -0.26
C LEU A 175 -15.57 5.79 -0.23
N GLN A 176 -15.32 6.80 -1.05
CA GLN A 176 -14.05 7.55 -1.03
C GLN A 176 -13.93 8.31 0.29
N MET A 177 -13.05 7.83 1.17
CA MET A 177 -12.85 8.32 2.53
C MET A 177 -11.34 8.40 2.79
N VAL A 178 -10.72 9.48 2.32
CA VAL A 178 -9.27 9.69 2.48
C VAL A 178 -8.98 10.16 3.90
N THR A 179 -8.41 9.28 4.73
CA THR A 179 -8.21 9.48 6.18
C THR A 179 -6.86 10.10 6.56
N THR A 180 -6.40 11.08 5.77
CA THR A 180 -5.12 11.78 5.99
C THR A 180 -5.03 12.39 7.39
N GLU A 181 -6.10 12.99 7.89
CA GLU A 181 -6.11 13.66 9.19
C GLU A 181 -6.17 12.67 10.33
N GLU A 182 -7.07 11.70 10.23
CA GLU A 182 -7.27 10.66 11.24
C GLU A 182 -5.99 9.84 11.49
N GLU A 183 -5.21 9.60 10.43
CA GLU A 183 -3.96 8.83 10.48
C GLU A 183 -2.69 9.70 10.59
N ILE A 184 -2.85 11.01 10.81
CA ILE A 184 -1.75 11.97 11.09
C ILE A 184 -0.75 12.12 9.92
N PHE A 185 -1.23 12.04 8.69
CA PHE A 185 -0.46 12.33 7.47
C PHE A 185 -0.45 13.82 7.08
N PHE A 186 -1.23 14.67 7.75
CA PHE A 186 -1.21 16.12 7.54
C PHE A 186 0.19 16.71 7.81
N ASN A 187 0.51 17.84 7.17
CA ASN A 187 1.82 18.50 7.26
C ASN A 187 3.01 17.59 6.89
N THR A 188 2.80 16.55 6.07
CA THR A 188 3.87 15.70 5.51
C THR A 188 3.93 15.81 3.99
N PRO A 189 5.04 15.39 3.35
CA PRO A 189 5.08 15.24 1.90
C PRO A 189 4.01 14.28 1.32
N VAL A 190 3.41 13.42 2.16
CA VAL A 190 2.36 12.46 1.77
C VAL A 190 1.06 13.18 1.39
N ASP A 191 0.83 14.43 1.80
CA ASP A 191 -0.39 15.18 1.44
C ASP A 191 -0.31 15.88 0.07
N GLY A 192 0.89 15.93 -0.54
CA GLY A 192 1.12 16.62 -1.83
C GLY A 192 0.83 15.79 -3.09
N VAL A 193 1.10 16.38 -4.26
CA VAL A 193 1.14 15.64 -5.53
C VAL A 193 2.39 14.78 -5.59
N GLN A 194 2.24 13.46 -5.72
CA GLN A 194 3.36 12.52 -5.75
C GLN A 194 3.10 11.35 -6.71
N PRO A 195 4.16 10.64 -7.16
CA PRO A 195 4.01 9.25 -7.54
C PRO A 195 3.40 8.47 -6.38
N ARG A 196 2.48 7.55 -6.68
CA ARG A 196 1.73 6.80 -5.66
C ARG A 196 1.68 5.33 -6.00
N THR A 197 1.61 4.52 -4.96
CA THR A 197 1.27 3.11 -5.05
C THR A 197 0.07 2.86 -4.15
N ALA A 198 -0.87 2.03 -4.58
CA ALA A 198 -2.03 1.64 -3.79
C ALA A 198 -2.38 0.17 -4.00
N VAL A 199 -3.03 -0.39 -2.99
CA VAL A 199 -3.63 -1.72 -3.02
C VAL A 199 -5.09 -1.60 -2.59
N GLY A 200 -5.97 -2.36 -3.20
CA GLY A 200 -7.37 -2.44 -2.82
C GLY A 200 -7.97 -3.78 -3.22
N TYR A 201 -9.20 -4.03 -2.79
CA TYR A 201 -9.95 -5.21 -3.23
C TYR A 201 -11.39 -4.84 -3.55
N LYS A 202 -12.02 -5.59 -4.44
CA LYS A 202 -13.43 -5.44 -4.83
C LYS A 202 -14.32 -6.33 -3.96
N LYS A 203 -15.64 -6.13 -4.01
CA LYS A 203 -16.63 -6.99 -3.30
C LYS A 203 -16.53 -8.48 -3.62
N ASN A 204 -16.10 -8.85 -4.84
CA ASN A 204 -15.90 -10.25 -5.24
C ASN A 204 -14.56 -10.84 -4.74
N GLY A 205 -13.72 -10.02 -4.10
CA GLY A 205 -12.41 -10.38 -3.58
C GLY A 205 -11.26 -10.29 -4.59
N ASP A 206 -11.51 -9.82 -5.82
CA ASP A 206 -10.43 -9.48 -6.74
C ASP A 206 -9.60 -8.34 -6.15
N VAL A 207 -8.29 -8.43 -6.31
CA VAL A 207 -7.33 -7.44 -5.79
C VAL A 207 -6.91 -6.51 -6.92
N ILE A 208 -6.74 -5.23 -6.57
CA ILE A 208 -6.26 -4.18 -7.46
C ILE A 208 -4.94 -3.67 -6.92
N PHE A 209 -3.90 -3.75 -7.73
CA PHE A 209 -2.68 -2.99 -7.53
C PHE A 209 -2.70 -1.77 -8.45
N MET A 210 -2.26 -0.63 -7.94
CA MET A 210 -2.18 0.59 -8.73
C MET A 210 -0.86 1.30 -8.48
N VAL A 211 -0.19 1.71 -9.56
CA VAL A 211 0.99 2.58 -9.52
C VAL A 211 0.75 3.77 -10.42
N VAL A 212 0.82 4.96 -9.85
CA VAL A 212 0.73 6.23 -10.57
C VAL A 212 2.12 6.83 -10.65
N ASP A 213 2.61 7.00 -11.86
CA ASP A 213 3.88 7.66 -12.13
C ASP A 213 3.80 9.13 -11.73
N GLY A 214 4.93 9.76 -11.41
CA GLY A 214 4.93 11.18 -11.02
C GLY A 214 6.31 11.82 -11.13
N ARG A 215 6.35 13.15 -10.92
CA ARG A 215 7.59 13.96 -11.03
C ARG A 215 8.28 13.83 -12.39
N GLN A 216 7.52 13.65 -13.47
CA GLN A 216 8.03 13.59 -14.83
C GLN A 216 7.08 14.32 -15.81
N VAL A 217 7.57 14.66 -17.00
CA VAL A 217 6.81 15.43 -18.01
C VAL A 217 5.48 14.74 -18.34
N ASP A 218 5.52 13.42 -18.50
CA ASP A 218 4.35 12.63 -18.90
C ASP A 218 3.42 12.28 -17.71
N SER A 219 3.83 12.58 -16.48
CA SER A 219 2.99 12.37 -15.29
C SER A 219 3.45 13.23 -14.11
N ARG A 220 2.58 14.15 -13.67
CA ARG A 220 2.86 14.97 -12.48
C ARG A 220 2.77 14.18 -11.17
N GLY A 221 2.04 13.07 -11.16
CA GLY A 221 1.62 12.35 -9.96
C GLY A 221 0.24 12.80 -9.49
N VAL A 222 -0.24 12.29 -8.36
CA VAL A 222 -1.61 12.53 -7.89
C VAL A 222 -1.67 12.92 -6.41
N TYR A 223 -2.69 13.70 -6.07
CA TYR A 223 -3.15 13.83 -4.69
C TYR A 223 -3.80 12.52 -4.22
N LEU A 224 -3.89 12.31 -2.91
CA LEU A 224 -4.54 11.13 -2.34
C LEU A 224 -6.03 11.02 -2.75
N LYS A 225 -6.73 12.15 -2.86
CA LYS A 225 -8.13 12.17 -3.35
C LYS A 225 -8.24 11.72 -4.80
N GLU A 226 -7.32 12.15 -5.65
CA GLU A 226 -7.26 11.70 -7.04
C GLU A 226 -6.93 10.21 -7.12
N LEU A 227 -6.01 9.71 -6.28
CA LEU A 227 -5.73 8.28 -6.17
C LEU A 227 -6.97 7.47 -5.71
N ALA A 228 -7.73 7.96 -4.74
CA ALA A 228 -8.99 7.35 -4.31
C ALA A 228 -10.02 7.31 -5.47
N MET A 229 -10.12 8.37 -6.27
CA MET A 229 -10.97 8.37 -7.48
C MET A 229 -10.51 7.33 -8.50
N LEU A 230 -9.20 7.15 -8.69
CA LEU A 230 -8.67 6.12 -9.60
C LEU A 230 -8.98 4.71 -9.07
N MET A 231 -8.77 4.43 -7.78
CA MET A 231 -9.13 3.14 -7.18
C MET A 231 -10.64 2.87 -7.29
N ALA A 232 -11.48 3.91 -7.14
CA ALA A 232 -12.92 3.79 -7.30
C ALA A 232 -13.35 3.43 -8.75
N GLN A 233 -12.59 3.84 -9.79
CA GLN A 233 -12.85 3.41 -11.17
C GLN A 233 -12.73 1.89 -11.36
N PHE A 234 -12.00 1.20 -10.46
CA PHE A 234 -11.88 -0.26 -10.44
C PHE A 234 -12.85 -0.93 -9.46
N ASN A 235 -13.83 -0.19 -8.93
CA ASN A 235 -14.85 -0.68 -7.98
C ASN A 235 -14.25 -1.31 -6.71
N CYS A 236 -13.17 -0.74 -6.19
CA CYS A 236 -12.63 -1.14 -4.90
C CYS A 236 -13.66 -0.90 -3.78
N GLU A 237 -13.85 -1.93 -2.95
CA GLU A 237 -14.61 -1.86 -1.71
C GLU A 237 -13.77 -1.21 -0.60
N GLU A 238 -12.51 -1.62 -0.51
CA GLU A 238 -11.50 -0.98 0.34
C GLU A 238 -10.26 -0.67 -0.50
N ALA A 239 -9.55 0.41 -0.15
CA ALA A 239 -8.28 0.75 -0.76
C ALA A 239 -7.37 1.47 0.23
N LEU A 240 -6.07 1.18 0.15
CA LEU A 240 -5.01 1.69 1.01
C LEU A 240 -3.89 2.29 0.15
N ASN A 241 -3.45 3.49 0.50
CA ASN A 241 -2.23 4.07 -0.06
C ASN A 241 -0.99 3.37 0.54
N LEU A 242 -0.01 3.05 -0.30
CA LEU A 242 1.30 2.50 0.08
C LEU A 242 2.39 3.59 0.02
N ASP A 243 3.65 3.22 0.30
CA ASP A 243 4.75 4.18 0.13
C ASP A 243 4.82 4.66 -1.33
N GLY A 244 5.13 5.94 -1.52
CA GLY A 244 5.06 6.61 -2.81
C GLY A 244 6.40 7.20 -3.24
N GLY A 245 6.34 8.22 -4.09
CA GLY A 245 7.53 8.93 -4.53
C GLY A 245 8.51 8.02 -5.28
N GLY A 246 9.78 8.02 -4.87
CA GLY A 246 10.81 7.19 -5.49
C GLY A 246 10.68 5.69 -5.20
N SER A 247 9.81 5.30 -4.26
CA SER A 247 9.55 3.90 -3.95
C SER A 247 8.52 3.27 -4.90
N SER A 248 7.72 4.08 -5.61
CA SER A 248 6.67 3.60 -6.52
C SER A 248 7.23 2.80 -7.69
N ALA A 249 7.05 1.48 -7.64
CA ALA A 249 7.52 0.54 -8.64
C ALA A 249 6.48 -0.55 -8.89
N LEU A 250 6.34 -0.95 -10.15
CA LEU A 250 5.54 -2.10 -10.60
C LEU A 250 6.42 -3.05 -11.39
N ILE A 251 6.49 -4.30 -10.93
CA ILE A 251 7.17 -5.40 -11.60
C ILE A 251 6.13 -6.37 -12.14
N ILE A 252 6.27 -6.76 -13.40
CA ILE A 252 5.51 -7.85 -14.04
C ILE A 252 6.50 -8.84 -14.63
N ASN A 253 6.41 -10.11 -14.23
CA ASN A 253 7.27 -11.21 -14.71
C ASN A 253 8.76 -10.84 -14.72
N GLY A 254 9.22 -10.25 -13.61
CA GLY A 254 10.61 -9.86 -13.39
C GLY A 254 11.06 -8.58 -14.13
N LYS A 255 10.15 -7.82 -14.74
CA LYS A 255 10.46 -6.58 -15.48
C LYS A 255 9.79 -5.37 -14.83
N LEU A 256 10.55 -4.29 -14.64
CA LEU A 256 10.02 -2.98 -14.27
C LEU A 256 9.14 -2.42 -15.41
N VAL A 257 7.90 -2.08 -15.07
CA VAL A 257 6.86 -1.66 -16.04
C VAL A 257 6.69 -0.14 -16.07
N ASN A 258 6.64 0.50 -14.90
CA ASN A 258 6.48 1.95 -14.80
C ASN A 258 7.84 2.67 -14.90
N LYS A 259 7.83 4.01 -14.84
CA LYS A 259 9.05 4.82 -14.79
C LYS A 259 9.17 5.54 -13.44
N PRO A 260 9.73 4.89 -12.40
CA PRO A 260 9.87 5.51 -11.08
C PRO A 260 10.60 6.84 -11.20
N ILE A 261 9.92 7.93 -10.81
CA ILE A 261 10.42 9.32 -10.89
C ILE A 261 11.06 9.71 -12.24
N GLY A 262 10.60 9.11 -13.35
CA GLY A 262 11.13 9.34 -14.69
C GLY A 262 12.44 8.59 -15.01
N LEU A 263 12.88 7.69 -14.14
CA LEU A 263 14.04 6.83 -14.35
C LEU A 263 13.61 5.43 -14.81
N ASN A 264 14.53 4.72 -15.48
CA ASN A 264 14.37 3.29 -15.79
C ASN A 264 14.97 2.42 -14.67
N ALA A 265 14.87 2.89 -13.42
CA ALA A 265 15.41 2.22 -12.25
C ALA A 265 14.48 2.45 -11.06
N GLN A 266 14.27 1.40 -10.29
CA GLN A 266 13.54 1.42 -9.04
C GLN A 266 14.47 1.63 -7.85
N ARG A 267 13.92 2.08 -6.73
CA ARG A 267 14.62 2.14 -5.45
C ARG A 267 14.51 0.80 -4.72
N GLU A 268 15.51 0.49 -3.92
CA GLU A 268 15.43 -0.52 -2.87
C GLU A 268 14.42 -0.13 -1.80
N VAL A 269 13.67 -1.12 -1.33
CA VAL A 269 12.60 -0.95 -0.34
C VAL A 269 12.67 -2.09 0.68
N MET A 270 12.13 -1.87 1.87
CA MET A 270 12.13 -2.88 2.93
C MET A 270 11.09 -3.97 2.70
N SER A 271 9.95 -3.62 2.09
CA SER A 271 8.84 -4.54 1.87
C SER A 271 8.13 -4.29 0.54
N CYS A 272 7.49 -5.33 0.03
CA CYS A 272 6.66 -5.31 -1.17
C CYS A 272 5.34 -6.05 -0.95
N VAL A 273 4.33 -5.74 -1.77
CA VAL A 273 3.14 -6.60 -1.94
C VAL A 273 3.26 -7.32 -3.28
N ALA A 274 3.11 -8.64 -3.26
CA ALA A 274 3.40 -9.50 -4.39
C ALA A 274 2.25 -10.47 -4.68
N VAL A 275 2.21 -10.94 -5.92
CA VAL A 275 1.33 -12.02 -6.38
C VAL A 275 2.17 -13.20 -6.79
N ILE A 276 1.88 -14.36 -6.21
CA ILE A 276 2.33 -15.66 -6.67
C ILE A 276 1.14 -16.31 -7.38
N SER A 277 1.24 -16.47 -8.70
CA SER A 277 0.21 -17.19 -9.48
C SER A 277 0.44 -18.69 -9.34
N GLU A 278 -0.65 -19.42 -9.18
CA GLU A 278 -0.69 -20.88 -9.37
C GLU A 278 -0.81 -21.24 -10.85
#